data_AF-A0A378FTA7-F1
#
_entry.id   AF-A0A378FTA7-F1
#
_cell.length_a   1.000
_cell.length_b   1.000
_cell.length_c   1.000
_cell.angle_alpha   90.00
_cell.angle_beta   90.00
_cell.angle_gamma   90.00
#
_symmetry.space_group_name_H-M   'P 1'
#
loop_
_entity.id
_entity.type
_entity.pdbx_description
1 polymer ?
#
loop_
_entity_poly.entity_id
_entity_poly.type
_entity_poly.pdbx_seq_one_letter_code
_entity_poly.pdbx_strand_id
1 'polypeptide(L)'
;MAGNPFLLAPEVNANPLLSDSWSRCQRYGLDPATEDFPRLGAGELADRLASHRGLQQLAQPVVEALSRQVADLQSVVILSDPDCLVLHTLGDTQALQKGPARGAGSRKSVE
;
A
#
# COMPACT_ATOMS: atom_id res chain seq x y z
N MET A 1 -10.96 27.05 12.91
CA MET A 1 -9.61 26.42 12.77
C MET A 1 -9.75 25.00 13.28
N ALA A 2 -10.16 24.06 12.41
CA ALA A 2 -10.38 22.68 12.82
C ALA A 2 -9.02 22.05 13.15
N GLY A 3 -8.85 21.59 14.39
CA GLY A 3 -7.63 20.89 14.82
C GLY A 3 -7.37 19.70 13.90
N ASN A 4 -6.11 19.50 13.53
CA ASN A 4 -5.69 18.46 12.61
C ASN A 4 -6.19 17.09 13.12
N PRO A 5 -7.13 16.40 12.43
CA PRO A 5 -7.69 15.13 12.91
C PRO A 5 -6.68 13.97 12.87
N PHE A 6 -5.48 14.22 12.32
CA PHE A 6 -4.42 13.24 12.17
C PHE A 6 -3.17 13.71 12.90
N LEU A 7 -3.14 13.60 14.23
CA LEU A 7 -1.87 13.60 14.94
C LEU A 7 -1.09 12.38 14.47
N LEU A 8 0.02 12.63 13.75
CA LEU A 8 0.95 11.58 13.35
C LEU A 8 1.39 10.82 14.59
N ALA A 9 1.44 9.49 14.47
CA ALA A 9 1.99 8.68 15.54
C ALA A 9 3.44 9.15 15.87
N PRO A 10 3.86 9.13 17.14
CA PRO A 10 5.17 9.66 17.55
C PRO A 10 6.33 9.09 16.73
N GLU A 11 6.26 7.81 16.36
CA GLU A 11 7.22 7.10 15.50
C GLU A 11 7.33 7.69 14.08
N VAL A 12 6.23 8.21 13.52
CA VAL A 12 6.21 8.89 12.23
C VAL A 12 6.86 10.28 12.35
N ASN A 13 6.59 11.00 13.44
CA ASN A 13 7.14 12.33 13.65
C ASN A 13 8.65 12.31 13.97
N ALA A 14 9.12 11.25 14.63
CA ALA A 14 10.53 11.04 14.93
C ALA A 14 11.37 10.67 13.70
N ASN A 15 10.74 10.22 12.61
CA ASN A 15 11.42 9.86 11.37
C ASN A 15 11.21 10.94 10.28
N PRO A 16 12.25 11.69 9.90
CA PRO A 16 12.12 12.78 8.94
C PRO A 16 11.60 12.32 7.56
N LEU A 17 11.93 11.10 7.13
CA LEU A 17 11.43 10.57 5.86
C LEU A 17 9.92 10.31 5.89
N LEU A 18 9.42 9.79 7.02
CA LEU A 18 8.00 9.52 7.18
C LEU A 18 7.22 10.82 7.35
N SER A 19 7.69 11.76 8.17
CA SER A 19 7.03 13.05 8.36
C SER A 19 6.97 13.88 7.07
N ASP A 20 8.03 13.89 6.26
CA ASP A 20 8.05 14.53 4.94
C ASP A 20 7.06 13.87 3.98
N SER A 21 6.99 12.54 3.97
CA SER A 21 6.05 11.80 3.13
C SER A 21 4.60 12.14 3.49
N TRP A 22 4.26 12.13 4.77
CA TRP A 22 2.93 12.51 5.26
C TRP A 22 2.58 13.97 4.91
N SER A 23 3.55 14.87 5.04
CA SER A 23 3.37 16.28 4.66
C SER A 23 3.09 16.45 3.17
N ARG A 24 3.72 15.65 2.30
CA ARG A 24 3.38 15.60 0.87
C ARG A 24 1.97 15.06 0.63
N CYS A 25 1.58 13.96 1.26
CA CYS A 25 0.24 13.38 1.13
C CYS A 25 -0.87 14.38 1.51
N GLN A 26 -0.70 15.10 2.63
CA GLN A 26 -1.64 16.12 3.07
C GLN A 26 -1.75 17.28 2.07
N ARG A 27 -0.62 17.73 1.50
CA ARG A 27 -0.63 18.78 0.46
C ARG A 27 -1.35 18.35 -0.83
N TYR A 28 -1.31 17.06 -1.16
CA TYR A 28 -2.08 16.49 -2.28
C TYR A 28 -3.55 16.24 -1.94
N GLY A 29 -3.99 16.50 -0.71
CA GLY A 29 -5.36 16.28 -0.28
C GLY A 29 -5.74 14.81 -0.17
N LEU A 30 -4.76 13.91 0.00
CA LEU A 30 -5.04 12.48 0.18
C LEU A 30 -5.71 12.25 1.53
N ASP A 31 -6.89 11.66 1.50
CA ASP A 31 -7.58 11.17 2.70
C ASP A 31 -7.17 9.71 2.96
N PRO A 32 -6.53 9.38 4.11
CA PRO A 32 -6.16 8.02 4.49
C PRO A 32 -7.33 7.03 4.55
N ALA A 33 -8.56 7.52 4.72
CA ALA A 33 -9.77 6.71 4.72
C ALA A 33 -10.23 6.34 3.30
N THR A 34 -9.65 6.94 2.25
CA THR A 34 -9.99 6.63 0.86
C THR A 34 -9.63 5.18 0.54
N GLU A 35 -10.62 4.43 0.08
CA GLU A 35 -10.43 3.06 -0.43
C GLU A 35 -10.60 2.98 -1.95
N ASP A 36 -10.92 4.11 -2.59
CA ASP A 36 -11.05 4.21 -4.03
C ASP A 36 -9.68 4.47 -4.66
N PHE A 37 -9.14 3.43 -5.27
CA PHE A 37 -7.86 3.48 -5.98
C PHE A 37 -8.12 3.38 -7.48
N PRO A 38 -7.47 4.24 -8.30
CA PRO A 38 -7.63 4.20 -9.74
C PRO A 38 -7.25 2.81 -10.26
N ARG A 39 -8.18 2.17 -10.96
CA ARG A 39 -7.96 0.89 -11.63
C ARG A 39 -7.87 1.12 -13.13
N LEU A 40 -6.91 0.47 -13.77
CA LEU A 40 -6.80 0.48 -15.22
C LEU A 40 -7.94 -0.34 -15.83
N GLY A 41 -8.40 0.09 -17.02
CA GLY A 41 -9.24 -0.75 -17.86
C GLY A 41 -8.48 -2.01 -18.31
N ALA A 42 -9.18 -3.11 -18.59
CA ALA A 42 -8.55 -4.38 -18.94
C ALA A 42 -7.61 -4.28 -20.16
N GLY A 43 -7.96 -3.49 -21.18
CA GLY A 43 -7.12 -3.26 -22.36
C GLY A 43 -5.84 -2.52 -22.02
N GLU A 44 -5.95 -1.38 -21.31
CA GLU A 44 -4.79 -0.60 -20.87
C GLU A 44 -3.88 -1.41 -19.95
N LEU A 45 -4.45 -2.22 -19.05
CA LEU A 45 -3.69 -3.12 -18.21
C LEU A 45 -2.93 -4.17 -19.04
N ALA A 46 -3.56 -4.76 -20.06
CA ALA A 46 -2.92 -5.73 -20.94
C ALA A 46 -1.73 -5.10 -21.70
N ASP A 47 -1.89 -3.88 -22.19
CA ASP A 47 -0.84 -3.13 -22.88
C ASP A 47 0.33 -2.82 -21.93
N ARG A 48 0.02 -2.36 -20.71
CA ARG A 48 1.03 -2.12 -19.67
C ARG A 48 1.77 -3.40 -19.29
N LEU A 49 1.08 -4.51 -19.09
CA LEU A 49 1.71 -5.81 -18.81
C LEU A 49 2.58 -6.27 -19.98
N ALA A 50 2.14 -6.08 -21.23
CA ALA A 50 2.92 -6.42 -22.41
C ALA A 50 4.21 -5.59 -22.49
N SER A 51 4.13 -4.28 -22.24
CA SER A 51 5.30 -3.38 -22.25
C SER A 51 6.35 -3.73 -21.16
N HIS A 52 5.92 -4.36 -20.07
CA HIS A 52 6.78 -4.77 -18.95
C HIS A 52 7.13 -6.27 -18.96
N ARG A 53 6.93 -6.98 -20.07
CA ARG A 53 7.24 -8.43 -20.19
C ARG A 53 8.68 -8.77 -19.80
N GLY A 54 9.65 -7.96 -20.22
CA GLY A 54 11.07 -8.20 -19.92
C GLY A 54 11.36 -8.11 -18.41
N LEU A 55 10.79 -7.10 -17.74
CA LEU A 55 10.92 -6.95 -16.28
C LEU A 55 10.30 -8.15 -15.56
N GLN A 56 9.10 -8.56 -15.95
CA GLN A 56 8.43 -9.72 -15.36
C GLN A 56 9.27 -10.99 -15.51
N GLN A 57 9.79 -11.26 -16.70
CA GLN A 57 10.61 -12.46 -16.96
C GLN A 57 11.89 -12.48 -16.12
N LEU A 58 12.58 -11.34 -16.00
CA LEU A 58 13.82 -11.25 -15.23
C LEU A 58 13.56 -11.31 -13.71
N ALA A 59 12.46 -10.72 -13.25
CA ALA A 59 12.10 -10.70 -11.83
C ALA A 59 11.46 -11.99 -11.35
N GLN A 60 10.84 -12.78 -12.23
CA GLN A 60 10.09 -14.00 -11.90
C GLN A 60 10.83 -14.93 -10.91
N PRO A 61 12.09 -15.36 -11.15
CA PRO A 61 12.75 -16.30 -10.24
C PRO A 61 12.96 -15.70 -8.84
N VAL A 62 13.21 -14.40 -8.75
CA VAL A 62 13.45 -13.68 -7.49
C VAL A 62 12.15 -13.55 -6.71
N VAL A 63 11.08 -13.12 -7.38
CA VAL A 63 9.77 -12.88 -6.76
C VAL A 63 9.15 -14.21 -6.29
N GLU A 64 9.28 -15.27 -7.08
CA GLU A 64 8.83 -16.62 -6.67
C GLU A 64 9.63 -17.18 -5.49
N ALA A 65 10.95 -17.02 -5.49
CA ALA A 65 11.79 -17.47 -4.39
C ALA A 65 11.44 -16.73 -3.09
N LEU A 66 11.27 -15.41 -3.17
CA LEU A 66 10.88 -14.59 -2.03
C LEU A 66 9.48 -14.98 -1.53
N SER A 67 8.52 -15.17 -2.44
CA SER A 67 7.16 -15.60 -2.06
C SER A 67 7.15 -16.92 -1.29
N ARG A 68 8.02 -17.87 -1.64
CA ARG A 68 8.17 -19.11 -0.87
C ARG A 68 8.81 -18.89 0.50
N GLN A 69 9.79 -17.99 0.61
CA GLN A 69 10.45 -17.70 1.89
C GLN A 69 9.52 -17.03 2.91
N VAL A 70 8.55 -16.25 2.44
CA VAL A 70 7.62 -15.50 3.30
C VAL A 70 6.23 -16.14 3.39
N ALA A 71 6.07 -17.37 2.88
CA ALA A 71 4.77 -18.04 2.82
C ALA A 71 4.12 -18.19 4.20
N ASP A 72 4.91 -18.53 5.23
CA ASP A 72 4.42 -18.71 6.60
C ASP A 72 4.09 -17.38 7.31
N LEU A 73 4.40 -16.23 6.69
CA LEU A 73 4.16 -14.91 7.26
C LEU A 73 2.79 -14.33 6.91
N GLN A 74 1.94 -15.08 6.19
CA GLN A 74 0.64 -14.60 5.68
C GLN A 74 0.81 -13.25 4.98
N SER A 75 1.64 -13.23 3.95
CA SER A 75 2.07 -12.00 3.26
C SER A 75 1.96 -12.14 1.75
N VAL A 76 2.02 -11.00 1.06
CA VAL A 76 2.15 -10.96 -0.40
C VAL A 76 3.47 -10.31 -0.82
N VAL A 77 3.98 -10.76 -1.97
CA VAL A 77 5.05 -10.10 -2.70
C VAL A 77 4.45 -9.43 -3.93
N ILE A 78 4.74 -8.15 -4.11
CA ILE A 78 4.23 -7.34 -5.22
C ILE A 78 5.42 -6.96 -6.12
N LEU A 79 5.29 -7.23 -7.41
CA LEU A 79 6.14 -6.66 -8.45
C LEU A 79 5.40 -5.47 -9.07
N SER A 80 6.01 -4.29 -9.01
CA SER A 80 5.47 -3.07 -9.62
C SER A 80 6.45 -2.43 -10.59
N ASP A 81 5.93 -1.61 -11.51
CA ASP A 81 6.74 -0.71 -12.30
C ASP A 81 7.14 0.57 -11.51
N PRO A 82 7.95 1.48 -12.08
CA PRO A 82 8.35 2.73 -11.43
C PRO A 82 7.21 3.72 -11.15
N ASP A 83 6.08 3.60 -11.86
CA ASP A 83 4.87 4.39 -11.63
C ASP A 83 3.96 3.74 -10.57
N CYS A 84 4.46 2.70 -9.88
CA CYS A 84 3.75 1.91 -8.88
C CYS A 84 2.54 1.12 -9.43
N LEU A 85 2.49 0.84 -10.74
CA LEU A 85 1.50 -0.08 -11.30
C LEU A 85 1.83 -1.52 -10.86
N VAL A 86 0.85 -2.21 -10.27
CA VAL A 86 0.99 -3.62 -9.88
C VAL A 86 1.02 -4.50 -11.14
N LEU A 87 2.15 -5.13 -11.41
CA LEU A 87 2.34 -6.04 -12.53
C LEU A 87 2.04 -7.49 -12.14
N HIS A 88 2.42 -7.88 -10.92
CA HIS A 88 2.19 -9.23 -10.41
C HIS A 88 2.10 -9.26 -8.88
N THR A 89 1.21 -10.10 -8.35
CA THR A 89 1.03 -10.33 -6.91
C THR A 89 1.12 -11.83 -6.63
N LEU A 90 1.98 -12.23 -5.69
CA LEU A 90 2.16 -13.63 -5.27
C LEU A 90 2.03 -13.75 -3.75
N GLY A 91 1.64 -14.93 -3.27
CA GLY A 91 1.46 -15.21 -1.85
C GLY A 91 -0.01 -15.19 -1.42
N ASP A 92 -0.24 -14.94 -0.14
CA ASP A 92 -1.59 -15.00 0.44
C ASP A 92 -2.34 -13.69 0.23
N THR A 93 -3.21 -13.64 -0.77
CA THR A 93 -4.03 -12.44 -1.02
C THR A 93 -5.01 -12.11 0.10
N GLN A 94 -5.27 -13.03 1.04
CA GLN A 94 -6.05 -12.71 2.23
C GLN A 94 -5.31 -11.74 3.15
N ALA A 95 -3.98 -11.71 3.10
CA ALA A 95 -3.16 -10.73 3.81
C ALA A 95 -3.43 -9.28 3.40
N LEU A 96 -3.96 -9.07 2.19
CA LEU A 96 -4.34 -7.74 1.69
C LEU A 96 -5.68 -7.25 2.24
N GLN A 97 -6.46 -8.13 2.87
CA GLN A 97 -7.70 -7.71 3.51
C GLN A 97 -7.35 -6.82 4.70
N LYS A 98 -7.83 -5.57 4.69
CA LYS A 98 -7.71 -4.70 5.87
C LYS A 98 -8.40 -5.41 7.04
N GLY A 99 -7.63 -5.72 8.09
CA GLY A 99 -8.19 -6.13 9.37
C GLY A 99 -9.13 -5.06 9.92
N PRO A 100 -10.01 -5.38 10.89
CA PRO A 100 -10.91 -4.39 11.46
C PRO A 100 -10.12 -3.18 11.93
N ALA A 101 -10.54 -1.98 11.52
CA ALA A 101 -9.91 -0.73 11.91
C ALA A 101 -9.80 -0.67 13.45
N ARG A 102 -8.61 -0.96 13.99
CA ARG A 102 -8.36 -0.85 15.43
C ARG A 102 -8.25 0.63 15.78
N GLY A 103 -9.37 1.20 16.21
CA GLY A 103 -9.41 2.32 17.15
C GLY A 103 -9.50 3.72 16.57
N ALA A 104 -10.69 4.13 16.12
CA ALA A 104 -11.20 5.42 16.57
C ALA A 104 -11.68 5.20 18.02
N GLY A 105 -10.86 5.56 18.99
CA GLY A 105 -11.18 5.39 20.39
C GLY A 105 -12.47 6.14 20.75
N SER A 106 -13.57 5.41 20.90
CA SER A 106 -14.74 5.88 21.63
C SER A 106 -14.30 6.23 23.05
N ARG A 107 -14.01 7.51 23.31
CA ARG A 107 -13.98 8.02 24.67
C ARG A 107 -15.41 7.89 25.18
N LYS A 108 -15.64 6.92 26.06
CA LYS A 108 -16.82 6.94 26.92
C LYS A 108 -16.80 8.27 27.65
N SER A 109 -17.82 9.10 27.43
CA SER A 109 -18.15 10.15 28.38
C SER A 109 -18.34 9.49 29.74
N VAL A 110 -17.50 9.86 30.69
CA VAL A 110 -17.85 9.71 32.09
C VAL A 110 -18.73 10.92 32.39
N GLU A 111 -19.99 10.65 32.68
CA GLU A 111 -20.85 11.52 33.48
C GLU A 111 -20.93 10.90 34.88
#